data_AF-A0A964TUG4-F1
#
_entry.id   AF-A0A964TUG4-F1
#
_cell.length_a   1.000
_cell.length_b   1.000
_cell.length_c   1.000
_cell.angle_alpha   90.00
_cell.angle_beta   90.00
_cell.angle_gamma   90.00
#
_symmetry.space_group_name_H-M   'P 1'
#
loop_
_entity.id
_entity.type
_entity.pdbx_description
1 polymer ?
#
loop_
_entity_poly.entity_id
_entity_poly.type
_entity_poly.pdbx_seq_one_letter_code
_entity_poly.pdbx_strand_id
1 'polypeptide(L)'
;MKTARILAAAALPWLALVLSAQAAQPVWIDELDSRDLPGIERLDESVDPLLAATQSARDPDEVLAALAAVRADESIPLLEREAILHRYLERLRELPPGTADAKVLDWFGSLAPLAVTGHPEGRHHPVPVFNLVATARGLSNQWAWQAARDSVSGPGAASPAGLAAAFDEAAPNTPVGRGLQAGIDALPASRLEAVALACATRVGGCGHLRADIELARGNRQWLDGWLADAPAAEVLPRLRRAREHLNGEAAGQLMTAALDHPDAGVAAWALNDLTDHLPKDAAARAQWSERLVELLDEPRLGSAAALQLARLKPSRWLLESAAAHPDPLVQRRLELVAEMDHTLLAVEPGRGEP
;
A
#
# COMPACT_ATOMS: atom_id res chain seq x y z
N MET A 1 -61.27 10.73 36.40
CA MET A 1 -60.79 9.35 36.14
C MET A 1 -61.10 8.95 34.69
N LYS A 2 -60.29 9.39 33.72
CA LYS A 2 -60.40 9.04 32.28
C LYS A 2 -59.17 9.55 31.51
N THR A 3 -57.98 9.00 31.78
CA THR A 3 -56.74 9.35 31.03
C THR A 3 -55.69 8.24 31.16
N ALA A 4 -56.04 6.98 30.91
CA ALA A 4 -55.08 5.87 30.97
C ALA A 4 -55.30 4.77 29.89
N ARG A 5 -55.95 5.08 28.76
CA ARG A 5 -56.26 4.06 27.72
C ARG A 5 -55.82 4.39 26.29
N ILE A 6 -55.08 5.48 26.06
CA ILE A 6 -54.69 5.88 24.68
C ILE A 6 -53.18 5.67 24.39
N LEU A 7 -52.36 5.29 25.37
CA LEU A 7 -50.92 5.09 25.15
C LEU A 7 -50.51 3.64 24.81
N ALA A 8 -51.43 2.68 24.82
CA ALA A 8 -51.11 1.28 24.51
C ALA A 8 -51.29 0.91 23.01
N ALA A 9 -51.93 1.76 22.21
CA ALA A 9 -52.23 1.44 20.80
C ALA A 9 -51.21 2.04 19.79
N ALA A 10 -50.33 2.95 20.23
CA ALA A 10 -49.35 3.59 19.35
C ALA A 10 -47.95 2.93 19.39
N ALA A 11 -47.68 2.02 20.33
CA ALA A 11 -46.40 1.32 20.46
C ALA A 11 -46.34 -0.02 19.70
N LEU A 12 -47.48 -0.53 19.23
CA LEU A 12 -47.58 -1.85 18.58
C LEU A 12 -47.09 -1.92 17.11
N PRO A 13 -47.14 -0.88 16.26
CA PRO A 13 -46.56 -0.98 14.92
C PRO A 13 -45.04 -0.84 14.91
N TRP A 14 -44.44 -0.22 15.93
CA TRP A 14 -42.98 -0.10 16.05
C TRP A 14 -42.33 -1.38 16.59
N LEU A 15 -43.02 -2.12 17.46
CA LEU A 15 -42.53 -3.43 17.91
C LEU A 15 -42.58 -4.49 16.79
N ALA A 16 -43.51 -4.39 15.84
CA ALA A 16 -43.56 -5.29 14.68
C ALA A 16 -42.46 -5.02 13.64
N LEU A 17 -41.94 -3.77 13.55
CA LEU A 17 -40.81 -3.42 12.67
C LEU A 17 -39.44 -3.76 13.28
N VAL A 18 -39.35 -3.85 14.61
CA VAL A 18 -38.12 -4.28 15.31
C VAL A 18 -38.02 -5.82 15.42
N LEU A 19 -39.13 -6.54 15.21
CA LEU A 19 -39.16 -8.02 15.25
C LEU A 19 -38.86 -8.72 13.92
N SER A 20 -38.65 -7.98 12.82
CA SER A 20 -38.28 -8.54 11.49
C SER A 20 -36.81 -8.33 11.10
N ALA A 21 -36.01 -7.68 11.95
CA ALA A 21 -34.57 -7.58 11.78
C ALA A 21 -33.84 -8.56 12.71
N GLN A 22 -34.31 -9.81 12.80
CA GLN A 22 -33.34 -10.88 13.00
C GLN A 22 -32.50 -10.89 11.74
N ALA A 23 -31.28 -10.37 11.81
CA ALA A 23 -30.28 -10.65 10.79
C ALA A 23 -30.27 -12.18 10.63
N ALA A 24 -30.82 -12.67 9.52
CA ALA A 24 -30.83 -14.09 9.23
C ALA A 24 -29.39 -14.58 9.41
N GLN A 25 -29.19 -15.58 10.27
CA GLN A 25 -27.85 -16.12 10.44
C GLN A 25 -27.35 -16.59 9.07
N PRO A 26 -26.08 -16.31 8.72
CA PRO A 26 -25.56 -16.72 7.43
C PRO A 26 -25.63 -18.25 7.30
N VAL A 27 -25.93 -18.72 6.10
CA VAL A 27 -25.98 -20.15 5.79
C VAL A 27 -24.55 -20.68 5.70
N TRP A 28 -24.27 -21.75 6.44
CA TRP A 28 -22.98 -22.43 6.40
C TRP A 28 -22.88 -23.36 5.19
N ILE A 29 -21.78 -23.22 4.45
CA ILE A 29 -21.44 -24.04 3.28
C ILE A 29 -20.19 -24.86 3.65
N ASP A 30 -20.41 -26.14 3.93
CA ASP A 30 -19.37 -27.06 4.42
C ASP A 30 -18.38 -27.50 3.32
N GLU A 31 -18.88 -27.67 2.09
CA GLU A 31 -18.08 -27.97 0.90
C GLU A 31 -18.55 -27.06 -0.24
N LEU A 32 -17.65 -26.21 -0.73
CA LEU A 32 -17.90 -25.36 -1.90
C LEU A 32 -17.41 -26.11 -3.15
N ASP A 33 -18.32 -26.71 -3.91
CA ASP A 33 -17.98 -27.27 -5.22
C ASP A 33 -17.97 -26.14 -6.26
N SER A 34 -16.97 -26.12 -7.15
CA SER A 34 -16.93 -25.12 -8.23
C SER A 34 -18.13 -25.24 -9.19
N ARG A 35 -18.81 -26.39 -9.21
CA ARG A 35 -20.06 -26.62 -9.95
C ARG A 35 -21.27 -25.95 -9.30
N ASP A 36 -21.20 -25.59 -8.03
CA ASP A 36 -22.26 -24.87 -7.31
C ASP A 36 -22.19 -23.35 -7.55
N LEU A 37 -21.13 -22.88 -8.21
CA LEU A 37 -20.98 -21.50 -8.61
C LEU A 37 -21.58 -21.28 -10.01
N PRO A 38 -22.40 -20.24 -10.20
CA PRO A 38 -22.92 -19.91 -11.52
C PRO A 38 -21.78 -19.56 -12.49
N GLY A 39 -21.94 -19.93 -13.76
CA GLY A 39 -21.00 -19.56 -14.81
C GLY A 39 -20.94 -18.05 -15.04
N ILE A 40 -19.75 -17.53 -15.39
CA ILE A 40 -19.49 -16.09 -15.54
C ILE A 40 -20.44 -15.44 -16.56
N GLU A 41 -20.72 -16.11 -17.68
CA GLU A 41 -21.61 -15.59 -18.75
C GLU A 41 -23.03 -15.32 -18.22
N ARG A 42 -23.58 -16.23 -17.41
CA ARG A 42 -24.90 -16.08 -16.78
C ARG A 42 -24.92 -14.98 -15.72
N LEU A 43 -23.80 -14.80 -15.00
CA LEU A 43 -23.66 -13.69 -14.06
C LEU A 43 -23.63 -12.36 -14.81
N ASP A 44 -22.92 -12.26 -15.92
CA ASP A 44 -22.82 -11.04 -16.72
C ASP A 44 -24.19 -10.62 -17.28
N GLU A 45 -25.01 -11.56 -17.76
CA GLU A 45 -26.41 -11.29 -18.18
C GLU A 45 -27.26 -10.68 -17.06
N SER A 46 -26.99 -11.06 -15.81
CA SER A 46 -27.71 -10.54 -14.64
C SER A 46 -27.14 -9.20 -14.14
N VAL A 47 -25.86 -8.94 -14.40
CA VAL A 47 -25.14 -7.74 -13.95
C VAL A 47 -25.27 -6.57 -14.92
N ASP A 48 -25.34 -6.83 -16.22
CA ASP A 48 -25.42 -5.79 -17.25
C ASP A 48 -26.58 -4.80 -17.04
N PRO A 49 -27.81 -5.23 -16.67
CA PRO A 49 -28.88 -4.29 -16.33
C PRO A 49 -28.57 -3.40 -15.12
N LEU A 50 -27.87 -3.93 -14.11
CA LEU A 50 -27.48 -3.18 -12.91
C LEU A 50 -26.41 -2.13 -13.24
N LEU A 51 -25.43 -2.49 -14.08
CA LEU A 51 -24.41 -1.54 -14.54
C LEU A 51 -25.01 -0.46 -15.42
N ALA A 52 -25.91 -0.83 -16.35
CA ALA A 52 -26.62 0.13 -17.19
C ALA A 52 -27.46 1.10 -16.35
N ALA A 53 -28.15 0.60 -15.33
CA ALA A 53 -28.86 1.44 -14.36
C ALA A 53 -27.88 2.39 -13.65
N THR A 54 -26.73 1.89 -13.19
CA THR A 54 -25.73 2.73 -12.50
C THR A 54 -25.17 3.83 -13.38
N GLN A 55 -24.90 3.56 -14.65
CA GLN A 55 -24.35 4.54 -15.59
C GLN A 55 -25.40 5.55 -16.09
N SER A 56 -26.68 5.18 -16.10
CA SER A 56 -27.77 6.03 -16.58
C SER A 56 -28.56 6.74 -15.48
N ALA A 57 -28.47 6.27 -14.24
CA ALA A 57 -29.26 6.77 -13.13
C ALA A 57 -28.84 8.20 -12.77
N ARG A 58 -29.87 9.05 -12.63
CA ARG A 58 -29.74 10.35 -11.94
C ARG A 58 -30.01 10.22 -10.44
N ASP A 59 -30.62 9.12 -10.02
CA ASP A 59 -30.99 8.84 -8.63
C ASP A 59 -30.34 7.52 -8.15
N PRO A 60 -29.43 7.56 -7.16
CA PRO A 60 -28.80 6.36 -6.62
C PRO A 60 -29.79 5.41 -5.91
N ASP A 61 -30.96 5.89 -5.49
CA ASP A 61 -31.92 5.07 -4.75
C ASP A 61 -32.58 3.99 -5.65
N GLU A 62 -32.68 4.23 -6.97
CA GLU A 62 -33.15 3.22 -7.94
C GLU A 62 -32.15 2.06 -8.10
N VAL A 63 -30.85 2.39 -8.15
CA VAL A 63 -29.77 1.39 -8.22
C VAL A 63 -29.74 0.56 -6.94
N LEU A 64 -29.87 1.22 -5.78
CA LEU A 64 -29.95 0.53 -4.49
C LEU A 64 -31.16 -0.39 -4.39
N ALA A 65 -32.32 0.04 -4.89
CA ALA A 65 -33.52 -0.80 -4.92
C ALA A 65 -33.33 -2.05 -5.79
N ALA A 66 -32.71 -1.91 -6.97
CA ALA A 66 -32.41 -3.05 -7.84
C ALA A 66 -31.41 -4.03 -7.21
N LEU A 67 -30.35 -3.52 -6.58
CA LEU A 67 -29.36 -4.35 -5.87
C LEU A 67 -29.98 -5.07 -4.66
N ALA A 68 -30.83 -4.38 -3.90
CA ALA A 68 -31.56 -4.97 -2.79
C ALA A 68 -32.55 -6.04 -3.26
N ALA A 69 -33.20 -5.84 -4.41
CA ALA A 69 -34.10 -6.82 -5.01
C ALA A 69 -33.36 -8.11 -5.38
N VAL A 70 -32.20 -8.03 -6.05
CA VAL A 70 -31.35 -9.21 -6.36
C VAL A 70 -30.98 -9.96 -5.08
N ARG A 71 -30.62 -9.24 -4.03
CA ARG A 71 -30.23 -9.84 -2.75
C ARG A 71 -31.39 -10.57 -2.06
N ALA A 72 -32.60 -10.04 -2.17
CA ALA A 72 -33.80 -10.57 -1.51
C ALA A 72 -34.55 -11.62 -2.34
N ASP A 73 -34.27 -11.73 -3.64
CA ASP A 73 -35.03 -12.60 -4.55
C ASP A 73 -34.85 -14.09 -4.23
N GLU A 74 -35.86 -14.67 -3.58
CA GLU A 74 -35.85 -16.06 -3.17
C GLU A 74 -35.80 -17.07 -4.33
N SER A 75 -36.16 -16.65 -5.55
CA SER A 75 -36.10 -17.50 -6.74
C SER A 75 -34.68 -17.73 -7.26
N ILE A 76 -33.73 -16.86 -6.88
CA ILE A 76 -32.31 -16.99 -7.21
C ILE A 76 -31.63 -17.84 -6.12
N PRO A 77 -30.80 -18.85 -6.46
CA PRO A 77 -29.98 -19.57 -5.49
C PRO A 77 -29.14 -18.64 -4.61
N LEU A 78 -28.99 -18.96 -3.33
CA LEU A 78 -28.34 -18.09 -2.35
C LEU A 78 -26.92 -17.66 -2.77
N LEU A 79 -26.10 -18.61 -3.23
CA LEU A 79 -24.74 -18.33 -3.70
C LEU A 79 -24.73 -17.50 -4.99
N GLU A 80 -25.72 -17.68 -5.85
CA GLU A 80 -25.86 -16.92 -7.09
C GLU A 80 -26.20 -15.45 -6.81
N ARG A 81 -27.00 -15.14 -5.79
CA ARG A 81 -27.27 -13.75 -5.39
C ARG A 81 -26.01 -13.01 -4.98
N GLU A 82 -25.19 -13.61 -4.11
CA GLU A 82 -23.93 -12.98 -3.68
C GLU A 82 -22.88 -12.95 -4.80
N ALA A 83 -22.87 -13.94 -5.70
CA ALA A 83 -22.01 -13.94 -6.88
C ALA A 83 -22.37 -12.81 -7.86
N ILE A 84 -23.66 -12.56 -8.14
CA ILE A 84 -24.12 -11.44 -8.99
C ILE A 84 -23.65 -10.11 -8.39
N LEU A 85 -23.86 -9.92 -7.08
CA LEU A 85 -23.46 -8.72 -6.36
C LEU A 85 -21.93 -8.52 -6.35
N HIS A 86 -21.17 -9.61 -6.18
CA HIS A 86 -19.71 -9.57 -6.24
C HIS A 86 -19.23 -9.21 -7.64
N ARG A 87 -19.80 -9.86 -8.66
CA ARG A 87 -19.49 -9.60 -10.07
C ARG A 87 -19.83 -8.17 -10.47
N TYR A 88 -20.93 -7.61 -9.98
CA TYR A 88 -21.26 -6.21 -10.16
C TYR A 88 -20.16 -5.28 -9.61
N LEU A 89 -19.64 -5.54 -8.40
CA LEU A 89 -18.52 -4.77 -7.85
C LEU A 89 -17.22 -4.93 -8.67
N GLU A 90 -16.93 -6.13 -9.18
CA GLU A 90 -15.80 -6.36 -10.08
C GLU A 90 -15.92 -5.56 -11.38
N ARG A 91 -17.13 -5.51 -11.95
CA ARG A 91 -17.38 -4.76 -13.19
C ARG A 91 -17.36 -3.26 -12.96
N LEU A 92 -17.84 -2.77 -11.81
CA LEU A 92 -17.67 -1.36 -11.43
C LEU A 92 -16.19 -0.97 -11.34
N ARG A 93 -15.29 -1.89 -10.95
CA ARG A 93 -13.86 -1.64 -10.87
C ARG A 93 -13.21 -1.28 -12.20
N GLU A 94 -13.80 -1.73 -13.30
CA GLU A 94 -13.35 -1.47 -14.67
C GLU A 94 -13.79 -0.09 -15.18
N LEU A 95 -14.68 0.60 -14.45
CA LEU A 95 -15.25 1.90 -14.82
C LEU A 95 -14.50 3.07 -14.15
N PRO A 96 -14.61 4.29 -14.71
CA PRO A 96 -14.00 5.48 -14.11
C PRO A 96 -14.46 5.72 -12.66
N PRO A 97 -13.59 6.31 -11.81
CA PRO A 97 -13.97 6.70 -10.46
C PRO A 97 -15.23 7.57 -10.43
N GLY A 98 -16.12 7.29 -9.47
CA GLY A 98 -17.37 8.04 -9.32
C GLY A 98 -18.47 7.65 -10.30
N THR A 99 -18.28 6.57 -11.08
CA THR A 99 -19.37 6.01 -11.90
C THR A 99 -20.55 5.52 -11.05
N ALA A 100 -20.29 4.98 -9.86
CA ALA A 100 -21.33 4.73 -8.86
C ALA A 100 -21.29 5.79 -7.77
N ASP A 101 -22.46 6.18 -7.28
CA ASP A 101 -22.61 7.05 -6.11
C ASP A 101 -22.04 6.36 -4.85
N ALA A 102 -21.46 7.15 -3.95
CA ALA A 102 -20.88 6.64 -2.70
C ALA A 102 -21.87 5.82 -1.87
N LYS A 103 -23.17 6.17 -1.89
CA LYS A 103 -24.22 5.43 -1.19
C LYS A 103 -24.31 3.96 -1.63
N VAL A 104 -23.99 3.66 -2.89
CA VAL A 104 -23.99 2.28 -3.41
C VAL A 104 -22.89 1.47 -2.73
N LEU A 105 -21.68 2.02 -2.65
CA LEU A 105 -20.56 1.35 -1.99
C LEU A 105 -20.76 1.26 -0.47
N ASP A 106 -21.35 2.29 0.15
CA ASP A 106 -21.69 2.29 1.58
C ASP A 106 -22.73 1.22 1.91
N TRP A 107 -23.73 1.04 1.04
CA TRP A 107 -24.71 -0.04 1.17
C TRP A 107 -24.02 -1.41 1.21
N PHE A 108 -23.12 -1.69 0.26
CA PHE A 108 -22.32 -2.92 0.26
C PHE A 108 -21.48 -3.07 1.53
N GLY A 109 -20.89 -1.98 2.03
CA GLY A 109 -20.11 -1.95 3.26
C GLY A 109 -20.91 -2.30 4.52
N SER A 110 -22.24 -2.20 4.46
CA SER A 110 -23.15 -2.51 5.57
C SER A 110 -23.73 -3.94 5.54
N LEU A 111 -23.49 -4.71 4.48
CA LEU A 111 -24.10 -6.01 4.30
C LEU A 111 -23.48 -7.07 5.22
N ALA A 112 -24.33 -7.83 5.91
CA ALA A 112 -23.95 -9.12 6.46
C ALA A 112 -23.76 -10.14 5.32
N PRO A 113 -22.88 -11.14 5.43
CA PRO A 113 -22.84 -12.22 4.44
C PRO A 113 -24.15 -13.04 4.47
N LEU A 114 -24.61 -13.53 3.32
CA LEU A 114 -25.69 -14.52 3.24
C LEU A 114 -25.14 -15.94 3.40
N ALA A 115 -23.95 -16.21 2.84
CA ALA A 115 -23.26 -17.49 2.93
C ALA A 115 -21.88 -17.35 3.59
N VAL A 116 -21.54 -18.29 4.47
CA VAL A 116 -20.21 -18.42 5.07
C VAL A 116 -19.68 -19.83 4.91
N THR A 117 -18.35 -19.95 4.89
CA THR A 117 -17.63 -21.22 4.96
C THR A 117 -16.54 -21.15 6.03
N GLY A 118 -15.86 -22.26 6.30
CA GLY A 118 -14.78 -22.33 7.28
C GLY A 118 -13.47 -21.74 6.75
N HIS A 119 -12.74 -21.00 7.60
CA HIS A 119 -11.39 -20.54 7.28
C HIS A 119 -10.42 -21.72 7.05
N PRO A 120 -9.43 -21.62 6.13
CA PRO A 120 -8.44 -22.68 5.91
C PRO A 120 -7.64 -23.08 7.16
N GLU A 121 -7.41 -22.13 8.07
CA GLU A 121 -6.69 -22.37 9.34
C GLU A 121 -7.61 -22.96 10.44
N GLY A 122 -8.92 -23.01 10.22
CA GLY A 122 -9.87 -23.56 11.19
C GLY A 122 -11.33 -23.43 10.75
N ARG A 123 -12.02 -24.57 10.64
CA ARG A 123 -13.42 -24.65 10.16
C ARG A 123 -14.44 -23.91 11.03
N HIS A 124 -14.08 -23.56 12.27
CA HIS A 124 -14.96 -22.83 13.20
C HIS A 124 -14.93 -21.31 13.03
N HIS A 125 -14.04 -20.78 12.18
CA HIS A 125 -13.97 -19.36 11.87
C HIS A 125 -14.76 -19.08 10.59
N PRO A 126 -15.97 -18.49 10.67
CA PRO A 126 -16.77 -18.21 9.49
C PRO A 126 -16.10 -17.11 8.64
N VAL A 127 -15.95 -17.39 7.35
CA VAL A 127 -15.58 -16.41 6.34
C VAL A 127 -16.68 -16.32 5.27
N PRO A 128 -17.01 -15.12 4.78
CA PRO A 128 -17.95 -14.98 3.66
C PRO A 128 -17.47 -15.78 2.45
N VAL A 129 -18.37 -16.49 1.77
CA VAL A 129 -18.04 -17.11 0.48
C VAL A 129 -17.71 -16.03 -0.55
N PHE A 130 -18.49 -14.94 -0.56
CA PHE A 130 -18.19 -13.72 -1.31
C PHE A 130 -18.06 -12.53 -0.35
N ASN A 131 -16.87 -11.95 -0.24
CA ASN A 131 -16.61 -10.86 0.69
C ASN A 131 -16.97 -9.48 0.10
N LEU A 132 -18.27 -9.24 -0.07
CA LEU A 132 -18.81 -8.01 -0.68
C LEU A 132 -18.32 -6.74 0.04
N VAL A 133 -18.25 -6.76 1.37
CA VAL A 133 -17.78 -5.62 2.18
C VAL A 133 -16.34 -5.27 1.87
N ALA A 134 -15.44 -6.26 1.86
CA ALA A 134 -14.03 -6.02 1.54
C ALA A 134 -13.85 -5.58 0.10
N THR A 135 -14.59 -6.19 -0.85
CA THR A 135 -14.55 -5.81 -2.26
C THR A 135 -15.01 -4.36 -2.47
N ALA A 136 -16.13 -3.94 -1.85
CA ALA A 136 -16.61 -2.56 -1.94
C ALA A 136 -15.64 -1.55 -1.30
N ARG A 137 -15.06 -1.88 -0.13
CA ARG A 137 -14.04 -1.04 0.50
C ARG A 137 -12.78 -0.93 -0.37
N GLY A 138 -12.36 -2.03 -0.99
CA GLY A 138 -11.25 -2.06 -1.94
C GLY A 138 -11.50 -1.14 -3.14
N LEU A 139 -12.70 -1.21 -3.72
CA LEU A 139 -13.13 -0.36 -4.82
C LEU A 139 -13.17 1.13 -4.43
N SER A 140 -13.77 1.46 -3.28
CA SER A 140 -13.79 2.83 -2.76
C SER A 140 -12.36 3.39 -2.57
N ASN A 141 -11.45 2.59 -2.02
CA ASN A 141 -10.05 2.99 -1.85
C ASN A 141 -9.37 3.20 -3.22
N GLN A 142 -9.59 2.32 -4.19
CA GLN A 142 -9.02 2.45 -5.54
C GLN A 142 -9.51 3.73 -6.22
N TRP A 143 -10.81 4.02 -6.17
CA TRP A 143 -11.38 5.24 -6.77
C TRP A 143 -10.88 6.51 -6.08
N ALA A 144 -10.82 6.54 -4.74
CA ALA A 144 -10.27 7.67 -4.02
C ALA A 144 -8.79 7.93 -4.37
N TRP A 145 -8.01 6.86 -4.51
CA TRP A 145 -6.62 6.95 -4.97
C TRP A 145 -6.51 7.50 -6.41
N GLN A 146 -7.32 6.96 -7.34
CA GLN A 146 -7.28 7.38 -8.75
C GLN A 146 -7.75 8.83 -8.93
N ALA A 147 -8.84 9.23 -8.28
CA ALA A 147 -9.34 10.60 -8.32
C ALA A 147 -8.31 11.60 -7.75
N ALA A 148 -7.64 11.23 -6.66
CA ALA A 148 -6.57 12.03 -6.09
C ALA A 148 -5.38 12.16 -7.07
N ARG A 149 -4.94 11.07 -7.69
CA ARG A 149 -3.88 11.09 -8.71
C ARG A 149 -4.25 11.98 -9.90
N ASP A 150 -5.48 11.84 -10.42
CA ASP A 150 -5.96 12.60 -11.58
C ASP A 150 -6.12 14.09 -11.26
N SER A 151 -6.43 14.45 -10.00
CA SER A 151 -6.43 15.85 -9.56
C SER A 151 -5.05 16.52 -9.68
N VAL A 152 -3.96 15.75 -9.66
CA VAL A 152 -2.58 16.24 -9.78
C VAL A 152 -2.11 16.26 -11.23
N SER A 153 -2.25 15.14 -11.95
CA SER A 153 -1.63 14.95 -13.27
C SER A 153 -2.62 14.68 -14.40
N GLY A 154 -3.92 14.57 -14.11
CA GLY A 154 -4.96 14.21 -15.07
C GLY A 154 -5.58 15.41 -15.82
N PRO A 155 -6.55 15.14 -16.72
CA PRO A 155 -7.34 16.18 -17.36
C PRO A 155 -8.07 17.03 -16.32
N GLY A 156 -7.91 18.36 -16.37
CA GLY A 156 -8.48 19.26 -15.37
C GLY A 156 -7.71 19.31 -14.04
N ALA A 157 -6.46 18.81 -14.01
CA ALA A 157 -5.58 18.89 -12.85
C ALA A 157 -5.60 20.28 -12.19
N ALA A 158 -5.69 20.29 -10.85
CA ALA A 158 -5.84 21.49 -10.04
C ALA A 158 -4.68 22.47 -10.24
N SER A 159 -4.96 23.75 -9.99
CA SER A 159 -3.93 24.80 -10.02
C SER A 159 -2.84 24.51 -8.97
N PRO A 160 -1.61 25.04 -9.12
CA PRO A 160 -0.56 24.84 -8.13
C PRO A 160 -0.96 25.24 -6.70
N ALA A 161 -1.75 26.31 -6.54
CA ALA A 161 -2.27 26.72 -5.25
C ALA A 161 -3.30 25.73 -4.67
N GLY A 162 -4.18 25.18 -5.54
CA GLY A 162 -5.14 24.15 -5.14
C GLY A 162 -4.47 22.84 -4.73
N LEU A 163 -3.42 22.44 -5.45
CA LEU A 163 -2.60 21.28 -5.09
C LEU A 163 -1.87 21.47 -3.78
N ALA A 164 -1.28 22.65 -3.56
CA ALA A 164 -0.61 22.95 -2.31
C ALA A 164 -1.56 22.90 -1.10
N ALA A 165 -2.82 23.31 -1.27
CA ALA A 165 -3.85 23.15 -0.23
C ALA A 165 -4.21 21.67 -0.01
N ALA A 166 -4.45 20.91 -1.09
CA ALA A 166 -4.79 19.50 -0.99
C ALA A 166 -3.68 18.66 -0.33
N PHE A 167 -2.40 18.98 -0.59
CA PHE A 167 -1.27 18.30 0.02
C PHE A 167 -1.12 18.57 1.52
N ASP A 168 -1.46 19.78 1.95
CA ASP A 168 -1.42 20.21 3.36
C ASP A 168 -2.50 19.48 4.20
N GLU A 169 -3.65 19.18 3.58
CA GLU A 169 -4.78 18.50 4.23
C GLU A 169 -4.71 16.96 4.13
N ALA A 170 -3.86 16.43 3.25
CA ALA A 170 -3.78 15.01 3.01
C ALA A 170 -3.15 14.26 4.19
N ALA A 171 -3.89 13.28 4.72
CA ALA A 171 -3.35 12.37 5.73
C ALA A 171 -2.42 11.32 5.09
N PRO A 172 -1.24 11.04 5.72
CA PRO A 172 -0.31 10.04 5.22
C PRO A 172 -0.95 8.65 5.22
N ASN A 173 -0.54 7.81 4.28
CA ASN A 173 -1.01 6.41 4.16
C ASN A 173 -2.52 6.22 3.94
N THR A 174 -3.26 7.26 3.60
CA THR A 174 -4.63 7.14 3.08
C THR A 174 -4.63 6.84 1.58
N PRO A 175 -5.71 6.28 1.01
CA PRO A 175 -5.81 6.11 -0.45
C PRO A 175 -5.64 7.44 -1.19
N VAL A 176 -6.23 8.52 -0.67
CA VAL A 176 -6.08 9.88 -1.22
C VAL A 176 -4.63 10.34 -1.17
N GLY A 177 -3.96 10.27 -0.01
CA GLY A 177 -2.55 10.69 0.13
C GLY A 177 -1.61 9.92 -0.81
N ARG A 178 -1.78 8.60 -0.91
CA ARG A 178 -1.02 7.77 -1.87
C ARG A 178 -1.32 8.13 -3.33
N GLY A 179 -2.54 8.55 -3.63
CA GLY A 179 -2.94 8.97 -4.98
C GLY A 179 -2.30 10.29 -5.36
N LEU A 180 -2.32 11.27 -4.45
CA LEU A 180 -1.64 12.55 -4.60
C LEU A 180 -0.12 12.35 -4.82
N GLN A 181 0.52 11.49 -4.01
CA GLN A 181 1.93 11.14 -4.17
C GLN A 181 2.23 10.55 -5.55
N ALA A 182 1.45 9.57 -6.00
CA ALA A 182 1.62 8.97 -7.32
C ALA A 182 1.38 9.97 -8.47
N GLY A 183 0.56 11.00 -8.24
CA GLY A 183 0.36 12.11 -9.16
C GLY A 183 1.58 13.03 -9.27
N ILE A 184 2.28 13.29 -8.16
CA ILE A 184 3.51 14.11 -8.13
C ILE A 184 4.56 13.52 -9.06
N ASP A 185 4.74 12.20 -9.04
CA ASP A 185 5.74 11.50 -9.84
C ASP A 185 5.53 11.63 -11.36
N ALA A 186 4.30 11.94 -11.78
CA ALA A 186 3.93 12.12 -13.18
C ALA A 186 3.98 13.59 -13.64
N LEU A 187 4.28 14.54 -12.74
CA LEU A 187 4.29 15.96 -13.09
C LEU A 187 5.53 16.34 -13.90
N PRO A 188 5.39 17.23 -14.91
CA PRO A 188 6.53 17.82 -15.57
C PRO A 188 7.28 18.78 -14.64
N ALA A 189 8.59 18.93 -14.83
CA ALA A 189 9.47 19.76 -14.00
C ALA A 189 8.94 21.18 -13.77
N SER A 190 8.43 21.85 -14.81
CA SER A 190 7.87 23.21 -14.70
C SER A 190 6.66 23.31 -13.77
N ARG A 191 5.84 22.25 -13.70
CA ARG A 191 4.67 22.20 -12.81
C ARG A 191 5.09 21.86 -11.39
N LEU A 192 6.08 20.98 -11.21
CA LEU A 192 6.69 20.70 -9.90
C LEU A 192 7.29 21.96 -9.27
N GLU A 193 7.98 22.80 -10.05
CA GLU A 193 8.51 24.09 -9.58
C GLU A 193 7.39 25.04 -9.10
N ALA A 194 6.32 25.19 -9.90
CA ALA A 194 5.20 26.04 -9.54
C ALA A 194 4.48 25.56 -8.27
N VAL A 195 4.31 24.24 -8.12
CA VAL A 195 3.72 23.63 -6.92
C VAL A 195 4.65 23.80 -5.72
N ALA A 196 5.95 23.59 -5.87
CA ALA A 196 6.92 23.79 -4.79
C ALA A 196 6.96 25.25 -4.31
N LEU A 197 6.81 26.22 -5.21
CA LEU A 197 6.68 27.63 -4.85
C LEU A 197 5.39 27.90 -4.07
N ALA A 198 4.27 27.34 -4.51
CA ALA A 198 2.99 27.45 -3.80
C ALA A 198 3.03 26.78 -2.41
N CYS A 199 3.77 25.67 -2.26
CA CYS A 199 3.99 25.02 -0.97
C CYS A 199 4.82 25.90 -0.02
N ALA A 200 5.86 26.58 -0.53
CA ALA A 200 6.75 27.40 0.28
C ALA A 200 6.05 28.62 0.91
N THR A 201 4.91 29.05 0.37
CA THR A 201 4.12 30.17 0.92
C THR A 201 3.07 29.73 1.95
N ARG A 202 2.95 28.43 2.24
CA ARG A 202 2.02 27.89 3.24
C ARG A 202 2.70 27.66 4.59
N VAL A 203 1.96 27.86 5.67
CA VAL A 203 2.43 27.64 7.06
C VAL A 203 2.88 26.19 7.31
N GLY A 204 2.30 25.21 6.62
CA GLY A 204 2.65 23.79 6.71
C GLY A 204 3.56 23.26 5.60
N GLY A 205 3.97 24.08 4.61
CA GLY A 205 4.92 23.66 3.58
C GLY A 205 4.47 22.51 2.66
N CYS A 206 3.15 22.21 2.57
CA CYS A 206 2.55 21.01 1.96
C CYS A 206 2.70 19.71 2.78
N GLY A 207 2.91 19.84 4.08
CA GLY A 207 2.94 18.72 5.03
C GLY A 207 3.92 17.63 4.61
N HIS A 208 3.50 16.38 4.79
CA HIS A 208 4.34 15.21 4.55
C HIS A 208 4.73 15.02 3.06
N LEU A 209 4.01 15.61 2.10
CA LEU A 209 4.29 15.45 0.66
C LEU A 209 5.39 16.39 0.15
N ARG A 210 5.85 17.35 0.96
CA ARG A 210 6.92 18.27 0.55
C ARG A 210 8.16 17.54 0.06
N ALA A 211 8.58 16.50 0.78
CA ALA A 211 9.76 15.73 0.43
C ALA A 211 9.57 14.94 -0.87
N ASP A 212 8.35 14.49 -1.20
CA ASP A 212 8.08 13.84 -2.50
C ASP A 212 8.19 14.83 -3.66
N ILE A 213 7.73 16.07 -3.48
CA ILE A 213 7.87 17.13 -4.48
C ILE A 213 9.35 17.44 -4.71
N GLU A 214 10.12 17.63 -3.65
CA GLU A 214 11.55 17.96 -3.76
C GLU A 214 12.38 16.79 -4.31
N LEU A 215 11.96 15.55 -4.04
CA LEU A 215 12.54 14.36 -4.66
C LEU A 215 12.26 14.31 -6.16
N ALA A 216 11.01 14.46 -6.58
CA ALA A 216 10.62 14.48 -7.99
C ALA A 216 11.27 15.65 -8.77
N ARG A 217 11.56 16.76 -8.10
CA ARG A 217 12.31 17.91 -8.66
C ARG A 217 13.81 17.66 -8.77
N GLY A 218 14.34 16.65 -8.10
CA GLY A 218 15.77 16.44 -7.96
C GLY A 218 16.49 17.51 -7.12
N ASN A 219 15.79 18.15 -6.18
CA ASN A 219 16.37 19.21 -5.35
C ASN A 219 17.20 18.63 -4.20
N ARG A 220 18.40 18.16 -4.55
CA ARG A 220 19.34 17.48 -3.66
C ARG A 220 19.64 18.28 -2.38
N GLN A 221 19.90 19.58 -2.52
CA GLN A 221 20.27 20.45 -1.41
C GLN A 221 19.16 20.55 -0.36
N TRP A 222 17.90 20.62 -0.79
CA TRP A 222 16.78 20.63 0.15
C TRP A 222 16.63 19.27 0.84
N LEU A 223 16.77 18.18 0.08
CA LEU A 223 16.68 16.82 0.61
C LEU A 223 17.77 16.54 1.66
N ASP A 224 18.98 17.08 1.49
CA ASP A 224 20.05 17.01 2.49
C ASP A 224 19.67 17.65 3.82
N GLY A 225 19.17 18.89 3.77
CA GLY A 225 18.73 19.60 4.97
C GLY A 225 17.56 18.90 5.65
N TRP A 226 16.60 18.41 4.86
CA TRP A 226 15.43 17.68 5.39
C TRP A 226 15.81 16.34 6.03
N LEU A 227 16.71 15.59 5.41
CA LEU A 227 17.13 14.26 5.87
C LEU A 227 17.76 14.29 7.26
N ALA A 228 18.47 15.36 7.62
CA ALA A 228 19.13 15.46 8.93
C ALA A 228 18.13 15.42 10.11
N ASP A 229 16.93 15.96 9.93
CA ASP A 229 15.97 16.20 11.01
C ASP A 229 14.65 15.42 10.85
N ALA A 230 14.42 14.79 9.68
CA ALA A 230 13.17 14.09 9.39
C ALA A 230 13.03 12.76 10.15
N PRO A 231 11.79 12.35 10.51
CA PRO A 231 11.57 11.06 11.15
C PRO A 231 11.79 9.90 10.17
N ALA A 232 12.36 8.79 10.66
CA ALA A 232 12.68 7.61 9.86
C ALA A 232 11.48 7.06 9.05
N ALA A 233 10.27 7.13 9.61
CA ALA A 233 9.04 6.70 8.94
C ALA A 233 8.72 7.52 7.67
N GLU A 234 9.18 8.77 7.59
CA GLU A 234 9.06 9.61 6.40
C GLU A 234 10.24 9.43 5.45
N VAL A 235 11.44 9.21 5.99
CA VAL A 235 12.67 9.10 5.18
C VAL A 235 12.71 7.80 4.37
N LEU A 236 12.47 6.65 5.01
CA LEU A 236 12.66 5.34 4.38
C LEU A 236 11.86 5.14 3.09
N PRO A 237 10.55 5.47 3.00
CA PRO A 237 9.81 5.31 1.76
C PRO A 237 10.36 6.16 0.60
N ARG A 238 10.98 7.31 0.90
CA ARG A 238 11.50 8.24 -0.12
C ARG A 238 12.89 7.88 -0.58
N LEU A 239 13.76 7.43 0.33
CA LEU A 239 15.06 6.90 -0.05
C LEU A 239 14.93 5.71 -1.01
N ARG A 240 13.96 4.81 -0.78
CA ARG A 240 13.68 3.68 -1.68
C ARG A 240 13.36 4.08 -3.12
N ARG A 241 12.87 5.30 -3.30
CA ARG A 241 12.46 5.86 -4.59
C ARG A 241 13.49 6.82 -5.17
N ALA A 242 14.57 7.09 -4.44
CA ALA A 242 15.51 8.13 -4.83
C ALA A 242 16.14 7.86 -6.20
N ARG A 243 16.42 6.60 -6.52
CA ARG A 243 16.99 6.20 -7.82
C ARG A 243 15.99 6.25 -8.97
N GLU A 244 14.70 6.32 -8.70
CA GLU A 244 13.67 6.53 -9.73
C GLU A 244 13.69 7.99 -10.23
N HIS A 245 14.02 8.92 -9.33
CA HIS A 245 13.88 10.37 -9.56
C HIS A 245 15.20 11.13 -9.70
N LEU A 246 16.27 10.62 -9.08
CA LEU A 246 17.60 11.20 -9.12
C LEU A 246 18.49 10.42 -10.08
N ASN A 247 19.39 11.13 -10.75
CA ASN A 247 20.47 10.46 -11.47
C ASN A 247 21.37 9.68 -10.48
N GLY A 248 22.16 8.73 -10.99
CA GLY A 248 22.94 7.82 -10.15
C GLY A 248 23.90 8.53 -9.18
N GLU A 249 24.46 9.67 -9.58
CA GLU A 249 25.34 10.48 -8.74
C GLU A 249 24.58 11.15 -7.59
N ALA A 250 23.49 11.87 -7.90
CA ALA A 250 22.67 12.56 -6.90
C ALA A 250 22.00 11.57 -5.94
N ALA A 251 21.55 10.40 -6.44
CA ALA A 251 21.05 9.32 -5.61
C ALA A 251 22.14 8.77 -4.66
N GLY A 252 23.33 8.49 -5.18
CA GLY A 252 24.47 8.03 -4.39
C GLY A 252 24.86 9.04 -3.31
N GLN A 253 24.91 10.33 -3.65
CA GLN A 253 25.15 11.40 -2.68
C GLN A 253 24.07 11.42 -1.58
N LEU A 254 22.78 11.25 -1.93
CA LEU A 254 21.67 11.21 -0.95
C LEU A 254 21.81 10.02 0.00
N MET A 255 22.26 8.88 -0.50
CA MET A 255 22.52 7.74 0.38
C MET A 255 23.73 7.96 1.27
N THR A 256 24.78 8.60 0.77
CA THR A 256 25.92 8.98 1.62
C THR A 256 25.48 9.90 2.76
N ALA A 257 24.65 10.91 2.49
CA ALA A 257 24.10 11.76 3.54
C ALA A 257 23.19 10.97 4.51
N ALA A 258 22.44 9.99 4.02
CA ALA A 258 21.55 9.16 4.85
C ALA A 258 22.31 8.24 5.82
N LEU A 259 23.61 8.00 5.62
CA LEU A 259 24.45 7.26 6.59
C LEU A 259 24.58 8.01 7.92
N ASP A 260 24.54 9.35 7.88
CA ASP A 260 24.67 10.20 9.08
C ASP A 260 23.34 10.42 9.82
N HIS A 261 22.21 10.00 9.23
CA HIS A 261 20.88 10.11 9.83
C HIS A 261 20.86 9.44 11.22
N PRO A 262 20.21 9.97 12.27
CA PRO A 262 20.28 9.40 13.64
C PRO A 262 19.63 8.02 13.81
N ASP A 263 18.61 7.70 13.02
CA ASP A 263 17.98 6.37 12.99
C ASP A 263 18.88 5.32 12.32
N ALA A 264 19.13 4.21 13.00
CA ALA A 264 19.97 3.11 12.49
C ALA A 264 19.34 2.37 11.29
N GLY A 265 18.01 2.32 11.21
CA GLY A 265 17.31 1.68 10.08
C GLY A 265 17.47 2.46 8.78
N VAL A 266 17.41 3.80 8.85
CA VAL A 266 17.70 4.69 7.70
C VAL A 266 19.14 4.50 7.23
N ALA A 267 20.10 4.61 8.14
CA ALA A 267 21.51 4.49 7.81
C ALA A 267 21.87 3.09 7.27
N ALA A 268 21.31 2.02 7.85
CA ALA A 268 21.48 0.66 7.35
C ALA A 268 20.87 0.45 5.96
N TRP A 269 19.71 1.06 5.68
CA TRP A 269 19.10 1.00 4.35
C TRP A 269 19.97 1.72 3.30
N ALA A 270 20.50 2.90 3.63
CA ALA A 270 21.40 3.65 2.77
C ALA A 270 22.69 2.87 2.47
N LEU A 271 23.27 2.22 3.48
CA LEU A 271 24.43 1.34 3.33
C LEU A 271 24.16 0.18 2.37
N ASN A 272 22.97 -0.44 2.48
CA ASN A 272 22.54 -1.49 1.58
C ASN A 272 22.40 -0.99 0.13
N ASP A 273 21.73 0.15 -0.08
CA ASP A 273 21.53 0.71 -1.40
C ASP A 273 22.86 1.11 -2.08
N LEU A 274 23.78 1.74 -1.35
CA LEU A 274 25.13 2.04 -1.84
C LEU A 274 25.85 0.77 -2.28
N THR A 275 25.76 -0.29 -1.48
CA THR A 275 26.39 -1.59 -1.79
C THR A 275 25.78 -2.22 -3.04
N ASP A 276 24.45 -2.19 -3.19
CA ASP A 276 23.74 -2.76 -4.34
C ASP A 276 24.09 -2.08 -5.67
N HIS A 277 24.46 -0.81 -5.62
CA HIS A 277 24.75 0.02 -6.78
C HIS A 277 26.23 0.36 -6.94
N LEU A 278 27.11 -0.39 -6.26
CA LEU A 278 28.54 -0.27 -6.48
C LEU A 278 28.90 -0.52 -7.95
N PRO A 279 29.80 0.29 -8.51
CA PRO A 279 30.48 -0.05 -9.74
C PRO A 279 31.05 -1.48 -9.72
N LYS A 280 31.07 -2.14 -10.88
CA LYS A 280 31.60 -3.51 -11.00
C LYS A 280 33.12 -3.58 -10.93
N ASP A 281 33.82 -2.45 -10.89
CA ASP A 281 35.28 -2.44 -10.85
C ASP A 281 35.82 -2.90 -9.49
N ALA A 282 36.95 -3.62 -9.54
CA ALA A 282 37.53 -4.23 -8.36
C ALA A 282 38.08 -3.20 -7.36
N ALA A 283 38.51 -2.02 -7.83
CA ALA A 283 39.09 -0.98 -6.98
C ALA A 283 38.01 -0.31 -6.12
N ALA A 284 36.86 0.06 -6.70
CA ALA A 284 35.73 0.62 -5.98
C ALA A 284 35.18 -0.37 -4.95
N ARG A 285 35.11 -1.66 -5.29
CA ARG A 285 34.68 -2.70 -4.35
C ARG A 285 35.66 -2.89 -3.20
N ALA A 286 36.97 -2.85 -3.46
CA ALA A 286 37.98 -2.92 -2.41
C ALA A 286 37.87 -1.74 -1.44
N GLN A 287 37.83 -0.51 -1.98
CA GLN A 287 37.68 0.72 -1.18
C GLN A 287 36.39 0.72 -0.36
N TRP A 288 35.28 0.28 -0.96
CA TRP A 288 34.01 0.18 -0.24
C TRP A 288 34.07 -0.87 0.87
N SER A 289 34.75 -1.99 0.63
CA SER A 289 34.87 -3.03 1.63
C SER A 289 35.75 -2.59 2.81
N GLU A 290 36.84 -1.85 2.57
CA GLU A 290 37.63 -1.19 3.61
C GLU A 290 36.75 -0.26 4.45
N ARG A 291 35.92 0.55 3.80
CA ARG A 291 34.96 1.43 4.49
C ARG A 291 33.96 0.65 5.34
N LEU A 292 33.45 -0.49 4.87
CA LEU A 292 32.55 -1.34 5.66
C LEU A 292 33.24 -1.95 6.89
N VAL A 293 34.55 -2.28 6.81
CA VAL A 293 35.33 -2.76 7.96
C VAL A 293 35.42 -1.67 9.03
N GLU A 294 35.69 -0.42 8.66
CA GLU A 294 35.70 0.71 9.62
C GLU A 294 34.35 0.89 10.33
N LEU A 295 33.24 0.54 9.66
CA LEU A 295 31.89 0.65 10.22
C LEU A 295 31.51 -0.54 11.12
N LEU A 296 32.34 -1.59 11.23
CA LEU A 296 32.05 -2.73 12.11
C LEU A 296 32.04 -2.35 13.58
N ASP A 297 32.84 -1.34 13.97
CA ASP A 297 32.89 -0.82 15.33
C ASP A 297 31.77 0.17 15.65
N GLU A 298 31.09 0.68 14.63
CA GLU A 298 30.02 1.65 14.82
C GLU A 298 28.78 0.97 15.40
N PRO A 299 28.33 1.29 16.63
CA PRO A 299 27.26 0.54 17.31
C PRO A 299 25.95 0.50 16.53
N ARG A 300 25.70 1.53 15.72
CA ARG A 300 24.47 1.67 14.92
C ARG A 300 24.51 0.89 13.62
N LEU A 301 25.69 0.67 13.05
CA LEU A 301 25.87 0.18 11.68
C LEU A 301 26.62 -1.14 11.58
N GLY A 302 27.32 -1.60 12.63
CA GLY A 302 28.21 -2.75 12.56
C GLY A 302 27.54 -4.03 12.05
N SER A 303 26.29 -4.30 12.44
CA SER A 303 25.54 -5.46 11.92
C SER A 303 25.16 -5.31 10.45
N ALA A 304 24.77 -4.10 10.03
CA ALA A 304 24.46 -3.84 8.62
C ALA A 304 25.73 -3.94 7.76
N ALA A 305 26.85 -3.38 8.25
CA ALA A 305 28.15 -3.45 7.59
C ALA A 305 28.65 -4.88 7.44
N ALA A 306 28.54 -5.71 8.50
CA ALA A 306 28.88 -7.13 8.44
C ALA A 306 28.04 -7.89 7.38
N LEU A 307 26.74 -7.60 7.28
CA LEU A 307 25.88 -8.19 6.26
C LEU A 307 26.32 -7.78 4.84
N GLN A 308 26.66 -6.51 4.62
CA GLN A 308 27.12 -6.04 3.31
C GLN A 308 28.47 -6.65 2.92
N LEU A 309 29.39 -6.80 3.88
CA LEU A 309 30.67 -7.49 3.66
C LEU A 309 30.46 -8.95 3.22
N ALA A 310 29.53 -9.67 3.87
CA ALA A 310 29.19 -11.04 3.48
C ALA A 310 28.64 -11.11 2.04
N ARG A 311 27.83 -10.13 1.62
CA ARG A 311 27.24 -10.06 0.27
C ARG A 311 28.24 -9.77 -0.84
N LEU A 312 29.34 -9.06 -0.54
CA LEU A 312 30.37 -8.70 -1.53
C LEU A 312 31.29 -9.88 -1.93
N LYS A 313 31.01 -11.08 -1.40
CA LYS A 313 31.84 -12.29 -1.47
C LYS A 313 33.22 -12.06 -0.83
N PRO A 314 33.47 -12.55 0.39
CA PRO A 314 34.74 -12.38 1.06
C PRO A 314 35.85 -12.97 0.18
N SER A 315 36.70 -12.09 -0.33
CA SER A 315 37.93 -12.53 -1.00
C SER A 315 38.99 -12.78 0.05
N ARG A 316 40.10 -13.40 -0.36
CA ARG A 316 41.28 -13.66 0.47
C ARG A 316 41.72 -12.46 1.34
N TRP A 317 41.50 -11.24 0.87
CA TRP A 317 41.79 -10.00 1.60
C TRP A 317 40.97 -9.84 2.90
N LEU A 318 39.77 -10.41 3.01
CA LEU A 318 38.89 -10.27 4.19
C LEU A 318 39.42 -11.12 5.36
N LEU A 319 39.99 -12.30 5.06
CA LEU A 319 40.74 -13.14 6.01
C LEU A 319 42.06 -12.49 6.42
N GLU A 320 42.77 -11.87 5.47
CA GLU A 320 44.01 -11.13 5.74
C GLU A 320 43.74 -9.88 6.61
N SER A 321 42.62 -9.20 6.38
CA SER A 321 42.17 -8.05 7.19
C SER A 321 41.73 -8.46 8.60
N ALA A 322 41.04 -9.60 8.74
CA ALA A 322 40.69 -10.16 10.05
C ALA A 322 41.94 -10.45 10.89
N ALA A 323 42.93 -11.11 10.29
CA ALA A 323 44.18 -11.48 10.98
C ALA A 323 45.04 -10.27 11.38
N ALA A 324 44.88 -9.14 10.69
CA ALA A 324 45.62 -7.91 10.96
C ALA A 324 44.87 -6.89 11.84
N HIS A 325 43.59 -7.13 12.18
CA HIS A 325 42.79 -6.15 12.90
C HIS A 325 43.17 -6.09 14.39
N PRO A 326 43.40 -4.89 14.97
CA PRO A 326 43.85 -4.76 16.36
C PRO A 326 42.77 -5.05 17.40
N ASP A 327 41.48 -4.94 17.05
CA ASP A 327 40.34 -5.24 17.93
C ASP A 327 39.89 -6.73 17.81
N PRO A 328 39.95 -7.52 18.90
CA PRO A 328 39.55 -8.93 18.90
C PRO A 328 38.07 -9.18 18.56
N LEU A 329 37.18 -8.24 18.87
CA LEU A 329 35.75 -8.35 18.61
C LEU A 329 35.45 -8.14 17.12
N VAL A 330 36.14 -7.19 16.47
CA VAL A 330 36.08 -6.99 15.02
C VAL A 330 36.71 -8.16 14.29
N GLN A 331 37.87 -8.62 14.75
CA GLN A 331 38.53 -9.82 14.23
C GLN A 331 37.55 -11.00 14.22
N ARG A 332 36.86 -11.26 15.35
CA ARG A 332 35.89 -12.35 15.43
C ARG A 332 34.68 -12.13 14.51
N ARG A 333 34.20 -10.91 14.34
CA ARG A 333 33.11 -10.59 13.40
C ARG A 333 33.53 -10.85 11.94
N LEU A 334 34.75 -10.47 11.56
CA LEU A 334 35.29 -10.71 10.22
C LEU A 334 35.51 -12.21 9.94
N GLU A 335 36.01 -12.96 10.92
CA GLU A 335 36.09 -14.43 10.85
C GLU A 335 34.71 -15.06 10.61
N LEU A 336 33.68 -14.65 11.38
CA LEU A 336 32.32 -15.15 11.20
C LEU A 336 31.73 -14.80 9.82
N VAL A 337 32.00 -13.60 9.30
CA VAL A 337 31.59 -13.19 7.96
C VAL A 337 32.26 -14.07 6.89
N ALA A 338 33.54 -14.40 7.05
CA ALA A 338 34.24 -15.31 6.14
C ALA A 338 33.72 -16.77 6.26
N GLU A 339 33.39 -17.23 7.47
CA GLU A 339 32.79 -18.55 7.71
C GLU A 339 31.39 -18.69 7.05
N MET A 340 30.59 -17.62 7.04
CA MET A 340 29.26 -17.61 6.40
C MET A 340 29.32 -17.86 4.89
N ASP A 341 30.35 -17.36 4.19
CA ASP A 341 30.52 -17.58 2.75
C ASP A 341 30.85 -19.05 2.42
N HIS A 342 31.70 -19.68 3.24
CA HIS A 342 31.97 -21.12 3.13
C HIS A 342 30.70 -21.98 3.30
N THR A 343 29.73 -21.51 4.10
CA THR A 343 28.47 -22.22 4.35
C THR A 343 27.45 -21.95 3.24
N LEU A 344 27.35 -20.72 2.74
CA LEU A 344 26.44 -20.36 1.64
C LEU A 344 26.88 -20.98 0.30
N LEU A 345 28.18 -21.13 0.05
CA LEU A 345 28.72 -21.82 -1.13
C LEU A 345 28.58 -23.35 -1.04
N ALA A 346 28.50 -23.93 0.17
CA ALA A 346 28.28 -25.37 0.35
C ALA A 346 26.82 -25.81 0.12
N VAL A 347 25.87 -24.86 0.02
CA VAL A 347 24.43 -25.12 -0.17
C VAL A 347 24.00 -25.13 -1.65
N GLU A 348 24.92 -24.92 -2.60
CA GLU A 348 24.70 -25.30 -4.02
C GLU A 348 25.43 -26.59 -4.44
N PRO A 349 25.01 -27.80 -3.99
CA PRO A 349 25.33 -29.04 -4.69
C PRO A 349 24.19 -29.36 -5.65
N GLY A 350 24.17 -28.76 -6.85
CA GLY A 350 23.08 -29.10 -7.79
C GLY A 350 23.02 -28.46 -9.17
N ARG A 351 23.95 -27.59 -9.57
CA ARG A 351 24.05 -27.18 -10.98
C ARG A 351 25.41 -27.60 -11.52
N GLY A 352 25.40 -28.78 -12.13
CA GLY A 352 26.54 -29.32 -12.85
C GLY A 352 27.03 -28.38 -13.93
N GLU A 353 28.35 -28.26 -14.02
CA GLU A 353 29.07 -27.97 -15.25
C GLU A 353 29.26 -29.29 -16.02
N PRO A 354 29.59 -29.20 -17.32
CA PRO A 354 28.77 -28.76 -18.45
C PRO A 354 27.96 -29.89 -19.11
#